data_AF-A0A0Q7FP33-F1
#
_entry.id   AF-A0A0Q7FP33-F1
#
_cell.length_a   1.000
_cell.length_b   1.000
_cell.length_c   1.000
_cell.angle_alpha   90.00
_cell.angle_beta   90.00
_cell.angle_gamma   90.00
#
_symmetry.space_group_name_H-M   'P 1'
#
loop_
_entity.id
_entity.type
_entity.pdbx_description
1 polymer ?
#
loop_
_entity_poly.entity_id
_entity_poly.type
_entity_poly.pdbx_seq_one_letter_code
_entity_poly.pdbx_strand_id
1 'polypeptide(L)'
;MIRDTSHQDTVIAAPRGQQLKRKLIALAVAVAVVAGGAVLYGNWSGSSHSVSAARLRVADVTRGTLIRDAAVNGRIVAAVSPTLYSTSPSTVTLKTHAGATVKKGDVLAILESPDLADELKREQATYQELAAEVARQQILARKQKMLAKRDADTAEIDRLSAQRTLERYDSVSNEGVVAKIDYQKAKDALQAAEIRARHAAQAADLENDNVTLELKTKSAQLERQKLNLANAQRKVDELTVRAPVDGFIGTLSVPNRSVVPANAPLMTLVDLSALEVEVEVPETYVADLGLGMSAEIQVGGSTAMGKLSALSPEVVKNQVLARVRFDGKQPDGLRQSQRVSARLLIDEKPNVLMLPRGSFVESEGGRYAYVLRDGVAVRTPIKLGATSVNAVEILSGLKQGDKVVVAGTETFENADRVSVNQ
;
A
#
# COMPACT_ATOMS: atom_id res chain seq x y z
N MET A 1 105.30 83.20 -17.16
CA MET A 1 104.37 82.78 -18.23
C MET A 1 103.44 81.75 -17.58
N ILE A 2 102.14 81.94 -17.40
CA ILE A 2 101.07 82.43 -18.28
C ILE A 2 100.02 83.20 -17.43
N ARG A 3 99.33 84.19 -18.03
CA ARG A 3 98.20 84.93 -17.45
C ARG A 3 96.89 84.14 -17.66
N ASP A 4 96.06 84.04 -16.63
CA ASP A 4 94.71 83.46 -16.70
C ASP A 4 93.64 84.52 -16.97
N THR A 5 92.63 84.16 -17.76
CA THR A 5 91.64 85.02 -18.45
C THR A 5 90.25 84.92 -17.82
N SER A 6 90.14 84.82 -16.50
CA SER A 6 88.85 84.61 -15.79
C SER A 6 87.96 85.86 -15.66
N HIS A 7 88.27 86.97 -16.35
CA HIS A 7 87.41 88.15 -16.42
C HIS A 7 86.69 88.26 -17.76
N GLN A 8 85.71 87.38 -18.00
CA GLN A 8 84.66 87.58 -19.01
C GLN A 8 83.52 86.58 -18.77
N ASP A 9 82.69 86.84 -17.75
CA ASP A 9 81.34 86.28 -17.72
C ASP A 9 80.40 87.23 -16.97
N THR A 10 79.44 87.80 -17.69
CA THR A 10 78.38 88.64 -17.14
C THR A 10 77.08 87.85 -17.09
N VAL A 11 76.58 87.58 -15.88
CA VAL A 11 75.33 86.86 -15.64
C VAL A 11 74.13 87.72 -16.09
N ILE A 12 73.40 87.25 -17.10
CA ILE A 12 72.12 87.82 -17.53
C ILE A 12 71.03 87.42 -16.51
N ALA A 13 70.55 88.38 -15.72
CA ALA A 13 69.45 88.16 -14.77
C ALA A 13 68.10 88.03 -15.50
N ALA A 14 67.34 86.97 -15.19
CA ALA A 14 66.00 86.73 -15.73
C ALA A 14 64.95 87.75 -15.23
N PRO A 15 63.98 88.19 -16.07
CA PRO A 15 63.06 89.27 -15.73
C PRO A 15 62.06 88.88 -14.61
N ARG A 16 61.87 89.80 -13.66
CA ARG A 16 60.95 89.68 -12.52
C ARG A 16 59.49 89.59 -12.99
N GLY A 17 58.94 88.37 -13.06
CA GLY A 17 57.51 88.16 -13.33
C GLY A 17 57.06 86.70 -13.52
N GLN A 18 57.96 85.80 -13.93
CA GLN A 18 57.60 84.40 -14.20
C GLN A 18 57.46 83.50 -12.96
N GLN A 19 58.00 83.91 -11.81
CA GLN A 19 57.93 83.10 -10.58
C GLN A 19 56.52 83.04 -9.96
N LEU A 20 55.69 84.08 -10.15
CA LEU A 20 54.32 84.11 -9.61
C LEU A 20 53.35 83.22 -10.40
N LYS A 21 53.45 83.17 -11.74
CA LYS A 21 52.60 82.29 -12.57
C LYS A 21 52.89 80.80 -12.35
N ARG A 22 54.15 80.42 -12.12
CA ARG A 22 54.51 79.02 -11.79
C ARG A 22 53.95 78.59 -10.43
N LYS A 23 53.89 79.50 -9.44
CA LYS A 23 53.31 79.22 -8.12
C LYS A 23 51.78 79.01 -8.17
N LEU A 24 51.06 79.76 -9.00
CA LEU A 24 49.61 79.61 -9.14
C LEU A 24 49.19 78.31 -9.84
N ILE A 25 49.92 77.89 -10.88
CA ILE A 25 49.64 76.61 -11.58
C ILE A 25 49.95 75.43 -10.65
N ALA A 26 51.04 75.50 -9.89
CA ALA A 26 51.37 74.48 -8.89
C ALA A 26 50.28 74.34 -7.81
N LEU A 27 49.67 75.46 -7.38
CA LEU A 27 48.58 75.45 -6.40
C LEU A 27 47.30 74.79 -6.95
N ALA A 28 46.93 75.07 -8.22
CA ALA A 28 45.74 74.49 -8.83
C ALA A 28 45.86 72.96 -9.03
N VAL A 29 47.04 72.48 -9.44
CA VAL A 29 47.32 71.04 -9.54
C VAL A 29 47.29 70.39 -8.15
N ALA A 30 47.84 71.04 -7.12
CA ALA A 30 47.78 70.53 -5.76
C ALA A 30 46.33 70.38 -5.25
N VAL A 31 45.45 71.35 -5.53
CA VAL A 31 44.03 71.27 -5.14
C VAL A 31 43.31 70.15 -5.90
N ALA A 32 43.57 69.97 -7.19
CA ALA A 32 42.97 68.87 -7.97
C ALA A 32 43.43 67.50 -7.48
N VAL A 33 44.71 67.36 -7.11
CA VAL A 33 45.27 66.13 -6.53
C VAL A 33 44.67 65.85 -5.15
N VAL A 34 44.47 66.88 -4.32
CA VAL A 34 43.84 66.75 -3.00
C VAL A 34 42.34 66.40 -3.13
N ALA A 35 41.62 67.01 -4.06
CA ALA A 35 40.21 66.70 -4.30
C ALA A 35 40.03 65.29 -4.89
N GLY A 36 40.87 64.90 -5.86
CA GLY A 36 40.91 63.53 -6.37
C GLY A 36 41.29 62.53 -5.28
N GLY A 37 42.26 62.87 -4.43
CA GLY A 37 42.67 62.09 -3.28
C GLY A 37 41.56 61.95 -2.24
N ALA A 38 40.77 62.99 -1.98
CA ALA A 38 39.63 62.95 -1.07
C ALA A 38 38.47 62.08 -1.58
N VAL A 39 38.18 62.10 -2.89
CA VAL A 39 37.17 61.23 -3.50
C VAL A 39 37.63 59.76 -3.49
N LEU A 40 38.90 59.51 -3.81
CA LEU A 40 39.48 58.17 -3.71
C LEU A 40 39.53 57.67 -2.27
N TYR A 41 39.86 58.55 -1.32
CA TYR A 41 39.87 58.23 0.12
C TYR A 41 38.46 57.96 0.65
N GLY A 42 37.44 58.73 0.25
CA GLY A 42 36.06 58.50 0.67
C GLY A 42 35.48 57.17 0.18
N ASN A 43 35.89 56.70 -0.99
CA ASN A 43 35.53 55.37 -1.48
C ASN A 43 36.32 54.24 -0.79
N TRP A 44 37.54 54.52 -0.34
CA TRP A 44 38.40 53.54 0.33
C TRP A 44 38.16 53.45 1.84
N SER A 45 37.75 54.55 2.49
CA SER A 45 37.50 54.62 3.94
C SER A 45 36.18 54.00 4.39
N GLY A 46 35.41 53.40 3.47
CA GLY A 46 34.13 52.75 3.76
C GLY A 46 34.21 51.23 3.93
N SER A 47 35.38 50.60 3.81
CA SER A 47 35.56 49.16 4.04
C SER A 47 36.26 48.91 5.37
N SER A 48 35.53 48.48 6.39
CA SER A 48 36.06 48.24 7.73
C SER A 48 36.91 46.96 7.84
N HIS A 49 36.81 46.04 6.88
CA HIS A 49 37.53 44.76 6.88
C HIS A 49 37.98 44.37 5.46
N SER A 50 39.17 43.76 5.34
CA SER A 50 39.69 43.20 4.09
C SER A 50 39.90 41.70 4.23
N VAL A 51 39.34 40.92 3.31
CA VAL A 51 39.44 39.45 3.30
C VAL A 51 39.96 38.99 1.95
N SER A 52 40.76 37.91 1.94
CA SER A 52 41.30 37.34 0.71
C SER A 52 40.22 36.53 -0.03
N ALA A 53 40.12 36.74 -1.34
CA ALA A 53 39.21 36.03 -2.23
C ALA A 53 39.37 34.50 -2.15
N ALA A 54 40.59 34.00 -1.89
CA ALA A 54 40.88 32.58 -1.75
C ALA A 54 40.16 31.90 -0.57
N ARG A 55 39.66 32.67 0.41
CA ARG A 55 38.92 32.16 1.57
C ARG A 55 37.40 32.24 1.39
N LEU A 56 36.93 32.77 0.27
CA LEU A 56 35.52 32.98 -0.01
C LEU A 56 35.03 32.00 -1.08
N ARG A 57 33.89 31.36 -0.83
CA ARG A 57 33.18 30.64 -1.90
C ARG A 57 32.14 31.56 -2.48
N VAL A 58 32.29 31.91 -3.76
CA VAL A 58 31.34 32.76 -4.49
C VAL A 58 30.53 31.90 -5.44
N ALA A 59 29.22 32.11 -5.50
CA ALA A 59 28.32 31.46 -6.45
C ALA A 59 27.48 32.49 -7.19
N ASP A 60 27.10 32.17 -8.42
CA ASP A 60 26.23 33.00 -9.23
C ASP A 60 24.75 32.68 -8.93
N VAL A 61 23.91 33.71 -8.90
CA VAL A 61 22.45 33.55 -8.84
C VAL A 61 21.97 33.06 -10.20
N THR A 62 21.41 31.86 -10.24
CA THR A 62 20.94 31.21 -11.48
C THR A 62 19.42 31.06 -11.45
N ARG A 63 18.82 30.95 -12.64
CA ARG A 63 17.40 30.60 -12.76
C ARG A 63 17.31 29.13 -13.15
N GLY A 64 16.51 28.36 -12.42
CA GLY A 64 16.35 26.93 -12.66
C GLY A 64 15.14 26.35 -11.94
N THR A 65 15.05 25.04 -11.95
CA THR A 65 14.03 24.31 -11.20
C THR A 65 14.57 23.97 -9.82
N LEU A 66 13.91 24.45 -8.77
CA LEU A 66 14.22 24.07 -7.40
C LEU A 66 13.40 22.84 -7.02
N ILE A 67 14.09 21.73 -6.80
CA ILE A 67 13.49 20.48 -6.33
C ILE A 67 13.71 20.40 -4.82
N ARG A 68 12.62 20.21 -4.08
CA ARG A 68 12.64 19.89 -2.65
C ARG A 68 12.47 18.39 -2.51
N ASP A 69 13.51 17.73 -2.02
CA ASP A 69 13.53 16.29 -1.78
C ASP A 69 13.83 15.96 -0.31
N ALA A 70 13.38 14.79 0.12
CA ALA A 70 13.81 14.19 1.39
C ALA A 70 14.59 12.92 1.10
N ALA A 71 15.89 12.94 1.41
CA ALA A 71 16.74 11.76 1.36
C ALA A 71 16.49 10.91 2.62
N VAL A 72 15.97 9.71 2.40
CA VAL A 72 15.57 8.78 3.46
C VAL A 72 16.21 7.41 3.21
N ASN A 73 16.45 6.70 4.30
CA ASN A 73 16.92 5.32 4.24
C ASN A 73 15.74 4.37 4.44
N GLY A 74 15.85 3.19 3.86
CA GLY A 74 14.81 2.20 3.95
C GLY A 74 15.30 0.80 3.66
N ARG A 75 14.34 -0.11 3.57
CA ARG A 75 14.55 -1.52 3.26
C ARG A 75 13.46 -2.06 2.37
N ILE A 76 13.78 -3.09 1.62
CA ILE A 76 12.81 -3.81 0.79
C ILE A 76 11.96 -4.72 1.69
N VAL A 77 10.66 -4.62 1.55
CA VAL A 77 9.67 -5.46 2.24
C VAL A 77 8.74 -6.10 1.21
N ALA A 78 8.22 -7.28 1.51
CA ALA A 78 7.16 -7.84 0.69
C ALA A 78 5.84 -7.13 1.00
N ALA A 79 5.07 -6.80 -0.03
CA ALA A 79 3.73 -6.26 0.16
C ALA A 79 2.82 -7.26 0.88
N VAL A 80 2.98 -8.55 0.58
CA VAL A 80 2.18 -9.66 1.11
C VAL A 80 3.10 -10.74 1.68
N SER A 81 2.94 -11.03 2.98
CA SER A 81 3.76 -12.00 3.69
C SER A 81 2.89 -12.86 4.62
N PRO A 82 2.10 -13.81 4.09
CA PRO A 82 1.15 -14.58 4.89
C PRO A 82 1.88 -15.60 5.77
N THR A 83 1.47 -15.66 7.03
CA THR A 83 1.87 -16.71 7.97
C THR A 83 0.85 -17.83 7.92
N LEU A 84 1.32 -19.07 7.77
CA LEU A 84 0.48 -20.27 7.79
C LEU A 84 0.46 -20.83 9.21
N TYR A 85 -0.71 -21.27 9.65
CA TYR A 85 -0.96 -21.76 11.00
C TYR A 85 -1.49 -23.19 10.97
N SER A 86 -1.29 -23.92 12.07
CA SER A 86 -1.95 -25.20 12.29
C SER A 86 -3.44 -24.97 12.58
N THR A 87 -4.34 -25.69 11.92
CA THR A 87 -5.78 -25.58 12.17
C THR A 87 -6.23 -26.41 13.39
N SER A 88 -5.48 -27.44 13.76
CA SER A 88 -5.77 -28.32 14.89
C SER A 88 -4.48 -28.79 15.59
N PRO A 89 -4.57 -29.39 16.80
CA PRO A 89 -3.44 -30.07 17.40
C PRO A 89 -3.01 -31.23 16.49
N SER A 90 -1.75 -31.22 16.09
CA SER A 90 -1.25 -32.16 15.08
C SER A 90 0.26 -32.34 15.13
N THR A 91 0.74 -33.42 14.53
CA THR A 91 2.16 -33.62 14.24
C THR A 91 2.47 -33.08 12.85
N VAL A 92 3.40 -32.13 12.76
CA VAL A 92 3.73 -31.44 11.51
C VAL A 92 4.81 -32.19 10.76
N THR A 93 4.55 -32.63 9.53
CA THR A 93 5.57 -33.12 8.60
C THR A 93 5.79 -32.09 7.50
N LEU A 94 6.93 -31.41 7.55
CA LEU A 94 7.33 -30.43 6.53
C LEU A 94 7.76 -31.14 5.25
N LYS A 95 7.27 -30.67 4.10
CA LYS A 95 7.64 -31.14 2.75
C LYS A 95 8.61 -30.22 2.04
N THR A 96 9.03 -29.16 2.72
CA THR A 96 9.82 -28.06 2.18
C THR A 96 10.76 -27.49 3.24
N HIS A 97 11.68 -26.62 2.83
CA HIS A 97 12.67 -26.01 3.70
C HIS A 97 12.65 -24.48 3.55
N ALA A 98 13.20 -23.77 4.53
CA ALA A 98 13.38 -22.32 4.44
C ALA A 98 14.20 -21.96 3.18
N GLY A 99 13.82 -20.87 2.51
CA GLY A 99 14.42 -20.41 1.26
C GLY A 99 13.95 -21.15 0.00
N ALA A 100 13.15 -22.21 0.10
CA ALA A 100 12.60 -22.88 -1.07
C ALA A 100 11.60 -21.97 -1.82
N THR A 101 11.64 -22.00 -3.15
CA THR A 101 10.64 -21.36 -4.02
C THR A 101 9.43 -22.27 -4.16
N VAL A 102 8.22 -21.70 -4.08
CA VAL A 102 6.95 -22.41 -4.11
C VAL A 102 5.96 -21.68 -5.02
N LYS A 103 5.09 -22.44 -5.67
CA LYS A 103 3.95 -21.93 -6.41
C LYS A 103 2.68 -22.08 -5.59
N LYS A 104 1.70 -21.24 -5.88
CA LYS A 104 0.36 -21.30 -5.30
C LYS A 104 -0.23 -22.70 -5.49
N GLY A 105 -0.66 -23.31 -4.40
CA GLY A 105 -1.23 -24.66 -4.34
C GLY A 105 -0.25 -25.78 -4.00
N ASP A 106 1.06 -25.51 -4.03
CA ASP A 106 2.10 -26.48 -3.64
C ASP A 106 1.92 -26.91 -2.19
N VAL A 107 2.16 -28.20 -1.92
CA VAL A 107 2.05 -28.77 -0.57
C VAL A 107 3.31 -28.45 0.23
N LEU A 108 3.15 -27.72 1.32
CA LEU A 108 4.24 -27.24 2.16
C LEU A 108 4.44 -28.10 3.41
N ALA A 109 3.33 -28.52 4.02
CA ALA A 109 3.32 -29.38 5.18
C ALA A 109 2.10 -30.29 5.18
N ILE A 110 2.25 -31.45 5.82
CA ILE A 110 1.15 -32.37 6.12
C ILE A 110 1.03 -32.43 7.63
N LEU A 111 -0.17 -32.14 8.13
CA LEU A 111 -0.53 -32.21 9.54
C LEU A 111 -1.20 -33.56 9.80
N GLU A 112 -0.72 -34.29 10.80
CA GLU A 112 -1.35 -35.55 11.22
C GLU A 112 -2.13 -35.31 12.50
N SER A 113 -3.46 -35.42 12.42
CA SER A 113 -4.37 -35.28 13.55
C SER A 113 -5.27 -36.52 13.64
N PRO A 114 -4.97 -37.47 14.54
CA PRO A 114 -5.80 -38.65 14.75
C PRO A 114 -7.25 -38.31 15.08
N ASP A 115 -7.45 -37.25 15.89
CA ASP A 115 -8.77 -36.81 16.34
C ASP A 115 -9.68 -36.41 15.15
N LEU A 116 -9.14 -35.64 14.18
CA LEU A 116 -9.90 -35.24 13.00
C LEU A 116 -10.15 -36.41 12.04
N ALA A 117 -9.18 -37.32 11.91
CA ALA A 117 -9.35 -38.52 11.10
C ALA A 117 -10.44 -39.43 11.67
N ASP A 118 -10.51 -39.57 12.99
CA ASP A 118 -11.52 -40.37 13.66
C ASP A 118 -12.88 -39.67 13.72
N GLU A 119 -12.91 -38.33 13.82
CA GLU A 119 -14.14 -37.53 13.61
C GLU A 119 -14.72 -37.78 12.22
N LEU A 120 -13.91 -37.71 11.16
CA LEU A 120 -14.36 -37.98 9.79
C LEU A 120 -14.94 -39.39 9.65
N LYS A 121 -14.25 -40.42 10.18
CA LYS A 121 -14.74 -41.80 10.15
C LYS A 121 -16.09 -41.96 10.86
N ARG A 122 -16.26 -41.30 12.02
CA ARG A 122 -17.52 -41.32 12.78
C ARG A 122 -18.65 -40.67 11.99
N GLU A 123 -18.44 -39.48 11.44
CA GLU A 123 -19.46 -38.79 10.63
C GLU A 123 -19.82 -39.58 9.36
N GLN A 124 -18.84 -40.27 8.77
CA GLN A 124 -19.02 -41.15 7.61
C GLN A 124 -19.86 -42.38 7.96
N ALA A 125 -19.65 -42.98 9.13
CA ALA A 125 -20.45 -44.10 9.62
C ALA A 125 -21.91 -43.66 9.90
N THR A 126 -22.10 -42.53 10.58
CA THR A 126 -23.44 -41.98 10.84
C THR A 126 -24.17 -41.61 9.55
N TYR A 127 -23.47 -41.10 8.54
CA TYR A 127 -24.07 -40.87 7.21
C TYR A 127 -24.54 -42.17 6.56
N GLN A 128 -23.73 -43.23 6.61
CA GLN A 128 -24.09 -44.55 6.06
C GLN A 128 -25.29 -45.17 6.78
N GLU A 129 -25.35 -45.04 8.11
CA GLU A 129 -26.49 -45.47 8.92
C GLU A 129 -27.78 -44.75 8.50
N LEU A 130 -27.75 -43.41 8.43
CA LEU A 130 -28.92 -42.63 8.00
C LEU A 130 -29.31 -42.89 6.55
N ALA A 131 -28.35 -43.15 5.66
CA ALA A 131 -28.64 -43.51 4.28
C ALA A 131 -29.38 -44.86 4.21
N ALA A 132 -28.98 -45.84 5.03
CA ALA A 132 -29.68 -47.11 5.15
C ALA A 132 -31.09 -46.94 5.77
N GLU A 133 -31.26 -46.06 6.76
CA GLU A 133 -32.58 -45.72 7.31
C GLU A 133 -33.52 -45.12 6.26
N VAL A 134 -33.03 -44.19 5.43
CA VAL A 134 -33.81 -43.61 4.34
C VAL A 134 -34.22 -44.69 3.34
N ALA A 135 -33.30 -45.57 2.93
CA ALA A 135 -33.61 -46.67 2.03
C ALA A 135 -34.67 -47.63 2.63
N ARG A 136 -34.57 -47.93 3.93
CA ARG A 136 -35.58 -48.72 4.65
C ARG A 136 -36.94 -48.01 4.67
N GLN A 137 -36.96 -46.71 4.93
CA GLN A 137 -38.19 -45.91 4.95
C GLN A 137 -38.84 -45.84 3.56
N GLN A 138 -38.06 -45.77 2.47
CA GLN A 138 -38.60 -45.82 1.11
C GLN A 138 -39.32 -47.15 0.82
N ILE A 139 -38.75 -48.27 1.27
CA ILE A 139 -39.38 -49.59 1.13
C ILE A 139 -40.68 -49.66 1.92
N LEU A 140 -40.68 -49.18 3.17
CA LEU A 140 -41.87 -49.12 4.02
C LEU A 140 -42.96 -48.23 3.40
N ALA A 141 -42.61 -47.03 2.95
CA ALA A 141 -43.53 -46.12 2.28
C ALA A 141 -44.14 -46.75 1.03
N ARG A 142 -43.33 -47.43 0.20
CA ARG A 142 -43.83 -48.13 -1.00
C ARG A 142 -44.79 -49.25 -0.62
N LYS A 143 -44.48 -50.03 0.43
CA LYS A 143 -45.34 -51.09 0.95
C LYS A 143 -46.68 -50.54 1.44
N GLN A 144 -46.67 -49.47 2.24
CA GLN A 144 -47.87 -48.81 2.76
C GLN A 144 -48.75 -48.25 1.63
N LYS A 145 -48.17 -47.52 0.67
CA LYS A 145 -48.92 -47.02 -0.51
C LYS A 145 -49.57 -48.17 -1.30
N MET A 146 -48.86 -49.28 -1.50
CA MET A 146 -49.42 -50.44 -2.19
C MET A 146 -50.58 -51.09 -1.44
N LEU A 147 -50.50 -51.19 -0.10
CA LEU A 147 -51.58 -51.73 0.72
C LEU A 147 -52.80 -50.81 0.71
N ALA A 148 -52.62 -49.51 0.93
CA ALA A 148 -53.72 -48.56 0.94
C ALA A 148 -54.41 -48.47 -0.45
N LYS A 149 -53.62 -48.51 -1.53
CA LYS A 149 -54.16 -48.57 -2.89
C LYS A 149 -54.95 -49.86 -3.14
N ARG A 150 -54.42 -51.01 -2.74
CA ARG A 150 -55.14 -52.29 -2.84
C ARG A 150 -56.50 -52.20 -2.15
N ASP A 151 -56.53 -51.63 -0.94
CA ASP A 151 -57.77 -51.53 -0.16
C ASP A 151 -58.78 -50.59 -0.84
N ALA A 152 -58.34 -49.44 -1.38
CA ALA A 152 -59.17 -48.56 -2.20
C ALA A 152 -59.70 -49.25 -3.47
N ASP A 153 -58.85 -49.98 -4.20
CA ASP A 153 -59.23 -50.72 -5.40
C ASP A 153 -60.28 -51.80 -5.08
N THR A 154 -60.14 -52.52 -3.96
CA THR A 154 -61.15 -53.51 -3.54
C THR A 154 -62.49 -52.87 -3.20
N ALA A 155 -62.49 -51.75 -2.48
CA ALA A 155 -63.72 -51.04 -2.14
C ALA A 155 -64.42 -50.46 -3.39
N GLU A 156 -63.65 -50.02 -4.40
CA GLU A 156 -64.21 -49.56 -5.67
C GLU A 156 -64.81 -50.71 -6.50
N ILE A 157 -64.17 -51.89 -6.51
CA ILE A 157 -64.73 -53.09 -7.14
C ILE A 157 -66.09 -53.45 -6.49
N ASP A 158 -66.18 -53.40 -5.16
CA ASP A 158 -67.42 -53.66 -4.43
C ASP A 158 -68.52 -52.64 -4.77
N ARG A 159 -68.17 -51.35 -4.88
CA ARG A 159 -69.09 -50.29 -5.31
C ARG A 159 -69.63 -50.55 -6.72
N LEU A 160 -68.75 -50.88 -7.67
CA LEU A 160 -69.14 -51.21 -9.05
C LEU A 160 -70.03 -52.46 -9.11
N SER A 161 -69.76 -53.48 -8.28
CA SER A 161 -70.59 -54.68 -8.19
C SER A 161 -71.99 -54.36 -7.66
N ALA A 162 -72.09 -53.55 -6.59
CA ALA A 162 -73.37 -53.10 -6.05
C ALA A 162 -74.15 -52.23 -7.05
N GLN A 163 -73.45 -51.36 -7.80
CA GLN A 163 -74.04 -50.51 -8.83
C GLN A 163 -74.67 -51.35 -9.95
N ARG A 164 -73.92 -52.30 -10.50
CA ARG A 164 -74.43 -53.22 -11.54
C ARG A 164 -75.60 -54.06 -11.03
N THR A 165 -75.64 -54.37 -9.74
CA THR A 165 -76.76 -55.09 -9.12
C THR A 165 -78.01 -54.23 -9.07
N LEU A 166 -77.90 -52.96 -8.66
CA LEU A 166 -79.01 -52.02 -8.67
C LEU A 166 -79.51 -51.75 -10.10
N GLU A 167 -78.61 -51.51 -11.07
CA GLU A 167 -78.95 -51.33 -12.50
C GLU A 167 -79.75 -52.52 -13.05
N ARG A 168 -79.36 -53.74 -12.66
CA ARG A 168 -80.09 -54.97 -13.03
C ARG A 168 -81.48 -55.02 -12.42
N TYR A 169 -81.67 -54.59 -11.18
CA TYR A 169 -82.99 -54.52 -10.56
C TYR A 169 -83.85 -53.41 -11.19
N ASP A 170 -83.25 -52.28 -11.55
CA ASP A 170 -83.93 -51.15 -12.18
C ASP A 170 -84.49 -51.53 -13.56
N SER A 171 -83.74 -52.31 -14.35
CA SER A 171 -84.17 -52.74 -15.69
C SER A 171 -85.37 -53.69 -15.69
N VAL A 172 -85.52 -54.53 -14.67
CA VAL A 172 -86.66 -55.47 -14.55
C VAL A 172 -87.77 -54.99 -13.61
N SER A 173 -87.57 -53.87 -12.89
CA SER A 173 -88.59 -53.34 -11.97
C SER A 173 -89.80 -52.78 -12.70
N ASN A 174 -89.63 -52.23 -13.91
CA ASN A 174 -90.73 -51.71 -14.73
C ASN A 174 -91.69 -52.81 -15.23
N GLU A 175 -91.24 -54.08 -15.20
CA GLU A 175 -92.03 -55.24 -15.60
C GLU A 175 -92.79 -55.88 -14.41
N GLY A 176 -92.65 -55.33 -13.19
CA GLY A 176 -93.35 -55.82 -11.99
C GLY A 176 -92.78 -57.11 -11.38
N VAL A 177 -91.59 -57.54 -11.82
CA VAL A 177 -90.99 -58.85 -11.49
C VAL A 177 -90.21 -58.84 -10.16
N VAL A 178 -89.86 -57.68 -9.62
CA VAL A 178 -89.00 -57.55 -8.43
C VAL A 178 -89.78 -57.06 -7.22
N ALA A 179 -89.56 -57.68 -6.06
CA ALA A 179 -90.13 -57.21 -4.79
C ALA A 179 -89.52 -55.85 -4.39
N LYS A 180 -90.36 -54.89 -4.02
CA LYS A 180 -89.96 -53.53 -3.59
C LYS A 180 -88.88 -53.55 -2.50
N ILE A 181 -88.89 -54.55 -1.62
CA ILE A 181 -87.91 -54.72 -0.55
C ILE A 181 -86.50 -55.06 -1.07
N ASP A 182 -86.39 -55.85 -2.14
CA ASP A 182 -85.09 -56.25 -2.69
C ASP A 182 -84.44 -55.11 -3.48
N TYR A 183 -85.26 -54.31 -4.18
CA TYR A 183 -84.81 -53.06 -4.78
C TYR A 183 -84.26 -52.09 -3.72
N GLN A 184 -84.98 -51.90 -2.61
CA GLN A 184 -84.53 -51.04 -1.51
C GLN A 184 -83.21 -51.55 -0.89
N LYS A 185 -83.09 -52.87 -0.65
CA LYS A 185 -81.82 -53.47 -0.18
C LYS A 185 -80.66 -53.24 -1.15
N ALA A 186 -80.88 -53.37 -2.46
CA ALA A 186 -79.84 -53.12 -3.46
C ALA A 186 -79.41 -51.65 -3.47
N LYS A 187 -80.36 -50.73 -3.30
CA LYS A 187 -80.10 -49.28 -3.17
C LYS A 187 -79.27 -48.96 -1.93
N ASP A 188 -79.66 -49.51 -0.78
CA ASP A 188 -78.94 -49.32 0.49
C ASP A 188 -77.52 -49.93 0.44
N ALA A 189 -77.39 -51.10 -0.21
CA ALA A 189 -76.10 -51.75 -0.42
C ALA A 189 -75.16 -50.92 -1.31
N LEU A 190 -75.67 -50.32 -2.39
CA LEU A 190 -74.90 -49.39 -3.21
C LEU A 190 -74.47 -48.17 -2.39
N GLN A 191 -75.38 -47.54 -1.65
CA GLN A 191 -75.06 -46.38 -0.83
C GLN A 191 -73.98 -46.70 0.22
N ALA A 192 -74.05 -47.88 0.86
CA ALA A 192 -73.02 -48.34 1.79
C ALA A 192 -71.67 -48.58 1.09
N ALA A 193 -71.68 -49.16 -0.12
CA ALA A 193 -70.47 -49.41 -0.89
C ALA A 193 -69.83 -48.10 -1.41
N GLU A 194 -70.62 -47.11 -1.82
CA GLU A 194 -70.15 -45.78 -2.19
C GLU A 194 -69.45 -45.06 -1.03
N ILE A 195 -70.04 -45.13 0.16
CA ILE A 195 -69.44 -44.56 1.38
C ILE A 195 -68.10 -45.26 1.68
N ARG A 196 -68.05 -46.59 1.61
CA ARG A 196 -66.80 -47.34 1.83
C ARG A 196 -65.73 -47.02 0.80
N ALA A 197 -66.06 -46.99 -0.49
CA ALA A 197 -65.13 -46.65 -1.56
C ALA A 197 -64.56 -45.23 -1.37
N ARG A 198 -65.42 -44.26 -1.04
CA ARG A 198 -65.01 -42.88 -0.75
C ARG A 198 -64.03 -42.82 0.44
N HIS A 199 -64.34 -43.51 1.54
CA HIS A 199 -63.46 -43.53 2.72
C HIS A 199 -62.14 -44.25 2.45
N ALA A 200 -62.16 -45.36 1.69
CA ALA A 200 -60.94 -46.09 1.33
C ALA A 200 -60.04 -45.23 0.42
N ALA A 201 -60.61 -44.50 -0.54
CA ALA A 201 -59.87 -43.55 -1.37
C ALA A 201 -59.25 -42.41 -0.53
N GLN A 202 -60.04 -41.78 0.35
CA GLN A 202 -59.54 -40.73 1.25
C GLN A 202 -58.43 -41.24 2.19
N ALA A 203 -58.57 -42.48 2.70
CA ALA A 203 -57.55 -43.10 3.53
C ALA A 203 -56.26 -43.38 2.74
N ALA A 204 -56.36 -43.80 1.48
CA ALA A 204 -55.21 -44.01 0.61
C ALA A 204 -54.48 -42.70 0.27
N ASP A 205 -55.21 -41.61 0.04
CA ASP A 205 -54.64 -40.29 -0.18
C ASP A 205 -53.93 -39.78 1.09
N LEU A 206 -54.57 -39.91 2.26
CA LEU A 206 -53.97 -39.52 3.54
C LEU A 206 -52.70 -40.34 3.85
N GLU A 207 -52.73 -41.65 3.58
CA GLU A 207 -51.55 -42.51 3.77
C GLU A 207 -50.42 -42.09 2.83
N ASN A 208 -50.72 -41.71 1.58
CA ASN A 208 -49.74 -41.21 0.63
C ASN A 208 -49.06 -39.93 1.13
N ASP A 209 -49.84 -38.99 1.66
CA ASP A 209 -49.32 -37.77 2.26
C ASP A 209 -48.46 -38.06 3.50
N ASN A 210 -48.92 -38.94 4.39
CA ASN A 210 -48.19 -39.32 5.60
C ASN A 210 -46.81 -39.91 5.27
N VAL A 211 -46.76 -40.94 4.42
CA VAL A 211 -45.47 -41.59 4.11
C VAL A 211 -44.54 -40.67 3.31
N THR A 212 -45.09 -39.73 2.54
CA THR A 212 -44.30 -38.71 1.83
C THR A 212 -43.66 -37.73 2.81
N LEU A 213 -44.41 -37.31 3.84
CA LEU A 213 -43.89 -36.46 4.92
C LEU A 213 -42.83 -37.16 5.78
N GLU A 214 -43.06 -38.43 6.14
CA GLU A 214 -42.09 -39.25 6.87
C GLU A 214 -40.79 -39.42 6.08
N LEU A 215 -40.90 -39.75 4.79
CA LEU A 215 -39.74 -39.88 3.91
C LEU A 215 -39.00 -38.55 3.77
N LYS A 216 -39.72 -37.43 3.62
CA LYS A 216 -39.14 -36.09 3.57
C LYS A 216 -38.35 -35.79 4.85
N THR A 217 -38.90 -36.13 6.01
CA THR A 217 -38.25 -35.93 7.32
C THR A 217 -36.93 -36.71 7.41
N LYS A 218 -36.95 -38.00 7.05
CA LYS A 218 -35.74 -38.83 7.02
C LYS A 218 -34.71 -38.35 6.00
N SER A 219 -35.15 -37.90 4.81
CA SER A 219 -34.26 -37.34 3.80
C SER A 219 -33.60 -36.03 4.27
N ALA A 220 -34.34 -35.16 4.96
CA ALA A 220 -33.79 -33.92 5.51
C ALA A 220 -32.76 -34.18 6.62
N GLN A 221 -32.98 -35.22 7.43
CA GLN A 221 -32.00 -35.67 8.42
C GLN A 221 -30.71 -36.16 7.75
N LEU A 222 -30.80 -36.93 6.67
CA LEU A 222 -29.64 -37.37 5.89
C LEU A 222 -28.88 -36.19 5.27
N GLU A 223 -29.58 -35.23 4.67
CA GLU A 223 -28.94 -34.04 4.08
C GLU A 223 -28.24 -33.18 5.14
N ARG A 224 -28.82 -33.03 6.34
CA ARG A 224 -28.12 -32.38 7.46
C ARG A 224 -26.83 -33.13 7.81
N GLN A 225 -26.88 -34.45 7.89
CA GLN A 225 -25.70 -35.25 8.19
C GLN A 225 -24.63 -35.17 7.08
N LYS A 226 -25.05 -35.08 5.82
CA LYS A 226 -24.15 -34.88 4.68
C LYS A 226 -23.35 -33.58 4.81
N LEU A 227 -23.97 -32.50 5.32
CA LEU A 227 -23.27 -31.25 5.60
C LEU A 227 -22.24 -31.42 6.74
N ASN A 228 -22.58 -32.16 7.80
CA ASN A 228 -21.64 -32.47 8.88
C ASN A 228 -20.44 -33.28 8.37
N LEU A 229 -20.68 -34.30 7.55
CA LEU A 229 -19.63 -35.07 6.88
C LEU A 229 -18.75 -34.18 6.00
N ALA A 230 -19.34 -33.29 5.20
CA ALA A 230 -18.58 -32.36 4.37
C ALA A 230 -17.73 -31.39 5.21
N ASN A 231 -18.23 -30.96 6.37
CA ASN A 231 -17.45 -30.14 7.31
C ASN A 231 -16.27 -30.92 7.90
N ALA A 232 -16.47 -32.15 8.33
CA ALA A 232 -15.40 -33.02 8.82
C ALA A 232 -14.35 -33.29 7.73
N GLN A 233 -14.79 -33.51 6.49
CA GLN A 233 -13.88 -33.68 5.35
C GLN A 233 -13.05 -32.43 5.09
N ARG A 234 -13.66 -31.24 5.11
CA ARG A 234 -12.91 -29.97 4.96
C ARG A 234 -11.83 -29.79 6.03
N LYS A 235 -12.14 -30.11 7.29
CA LYS A 235 -11.14 -30.06 8.38
C LYS A 235 -9.96 -31.01 8.12
N VAL A 236 -10.22 -32.19 7.57
CA VAL A 236 -9.16 -33.15 7.18
C VAL A 236 -8.39 -32.66 5.97
N ASP A 237 -9.04 -32.05 4.99
CA ASP A 237 -8.37 -31.48 3.81
C ASP A 237 -7.45 -30.31 4.19
N GLU A 238 -7.86 -29.50 5.18
CA GLU A 238 -7.07 -28.41 5.78
C GLU A 238 -5.80 -28.89 6.51
N LEU A 239 -5.70 -30.19 6.84
CA LEU A 239 -4.45 -30.77 7.35
C LEU A 239 -3.34 -30.77 6.29
N THR A 240 -3.68 -30.63 5.01
CA THR A 240 -2.68 -30.42 3.96
C THR A 240 -2.46 -28.93 3.75
N VAL A 241 -1.39 -28.41 4.33
CA VAL A 241 -1.04 -26.99 4.26
C VAL A 241 -0.45 -26.68 2.88
N ARG A 242 -1.13 -25.80 2.13
CA ARG A 242 -0.75 -25.40 0.77
C ARG A 242 -0.34 -23.93 0.70
N ALA A 243 0.49 -23.59 -0.28
CA ALA A 243 0.91 -22.21 -0.52
C ALA A 243 -0.27 -21.35 -1.04
N PRO A 244 -0.64 -20.24 -0.37
CA PRO A 244 -1.69 -19.33 -0.84
C PRO A 244 -1.25 -18.42 -1.99
N VAL A 245 0.05 -18.19 -2.14
CA VAL A 245 0.69 -17.29 -3.12
C VAL A 245 1.94 -17.93 -3.71
N ASP A 246 2.37 -17.42 -4.87
CA ASP A 246 3.69 -17.73 -5.43
C ASP A 246 4.77 -16.97 -4.64
N GLY A 247 5.91 -17.60 -4.36
CA GLY A 247 6.95 -16.93 -3.59
C GLY A 247 8.00 -17.87 -3.04
N PHE A 248 8.60 -17.50 -1.90
CA PHE A 248 9.51 -18.37 -1.17
C PHE A 248 9.15 -18.45 0.31
N ILE A 249 9.66 -19.48 0.96
CA ILE A 249 9.46 -19.70 2.39
C ILE A 249 10.48 -18.85 3.14
N GLY A 250 10.01 -17.86 3.88
CA GLY A 250 10.86 -16.97 4.68
C GLY A 250 11.44 -17.68 5.89
N THR A 251 10.59 -17.98 6.87
CA THR A 251 10.99 -18.67 8.11
C THR A 251 10.10 -19.88 8.37
N LEU A 252 10.70 -20.93 8.91
CA LEU A 252 10.00 -22.05 9.51
C LEU A 252 9.92 -21.81 11.01
N SER A 253 8.71 -21.75 11.54
CA SER A 253 8.46 -21.47 12.96
C SER A 253 8.47 -22.75 13.82
N VAL A 254 8.41 -23.92 13.18
CA VAL A 254 8.34 -25.22 13.87
C VAL A 254 9.34 -26.23 13.27
N PRO A 255 9.92 -27.12 14.09
CA PRO A 255 10.75 -28.22 13.59
C PRO A 255 9.94 -29.23 12.78
N ASN A 256 10.61 -30.00 11.93
CA ASN A 256 9.98 -31.13 11.27
C ASN A 256 9.64 -32.24 12.29
N ARG A 257 8.48 -32.89 12.14
CA ARG A 257 7.92 -33.91 13.03
C ARG A 257 7.67 -33.46 14.47
N SER A 258 7.47 -32.16 14.70
CA SER A 258 7.06 -31.66 16.01
C SER A 258 5.54 -31.71 16.19
N VAL A 259 5.11 -31.94 17.43
CA VAL A 259 3.72 -31.75 17.85
C VAL A 259 3.46 -30.27 18.10
N VAL A 260 2.38 -29.73 17.55
CA VAL A 260 1.99 -28.34 17.71
C VAL A 260 0.53 -28.24 18.16
N PRO A 261 0.17 -27.22 18.97
CA PRO A 261 -1.21 -26.94 19.28
C PRO A 261 -1.94 -26.30 18.08
N ALA A 262 -3.27 -26.20 18.17
CA ALA A 262 -4.05 -25.41 17.23
C ALA A 262 -3.59 -23.94 17.22
N ASN A 263 -3.68 -23.31 16.05
CA ASN A 263 -3.27 -21.94 15.75
C ASN A 263 -1.77 -21.65 15.98
N ALA A 264 -0.93 -22.68 16.11
CA ALA A 264 0.52 -22.49 16.14
C ALA A 264 1.02 -22.02 14.76
N PRO A 265 1.88 -20.98 14.69
CA PRO A 265 2.49 -20.56 13.44
C PRO A 265 3.43 -21.66 12.94
N LEU A 266 3.31 -22.03 11.66
CA LEU A 266 4.11 -23.08 11.03
C LEU A 266 5.26 -22.49 10.21
N MET A 267 4.93 -21.54 9.33
CA MET A 267 5.89 -20.90 8.44
C MET A 267 5.35 -19.58 7.88
N THR A 268 6.26 -18.72 7.45
CA THR A 268 5.92 -17.46 6.77
C THR A 268 6.31 -17.56 5.30
N LEU A 269 5.40 -17.18 4.40
CA LEU A 269 5.70 -17.05 2.98
C LEU A 269 5.92 -15.59 2.63
N VAL A 270 6.71 -15.37 1.59
CA VAL A 270 7.04 -14.05 1.09
C VAL A 270 6.68 -13.99 -0.38
N ASP A 271 5.73 -13.12 -0.72
CA ASP A 271 5.35 -12.86 -2.11
C ASP A 271 6.40 -11.96 -2.78
N LEU A 272 7.04 -12.49 -3.82
CA LEU A 272 8.05 -11.79 -4.62
C LEU A 272 7.47 -11.00 -5.80
N SER A 273 6.19 -11.20 -6.11
CA SER A 273 5.55 -10.53 -7.25
C SER A 273 5.40 -9.02 -7.04
N ALA A 274 5.28 -8.60 -5.78
CA ALA A 274 5.09 -7.21 -5.39
C ALA A 274 5.95 -6.86 -4.17
N LEU A 275 7.21 -6.49 -4.42
CA LEU A 275 8.06 -5.90 -3.39
C LEU A 275 7.80 -4.38 -3.31
N GLU A 276 7.86 -3.86 -2.08
CA GLU A 276 7.77 -2.43 -1.78
C GLU A 276 9.01 -2.01 -0.99
N VAL A 277 9.27 -0.71 -0.96
CA VAL A 277 10.32 -0.12 -0.14
C VAL A 277 9.68 0.55 1.06
N GLU A 278 10.03 0.09 2.25
CA GLU A 278 9.69 0.73 3.51
C GLU A 278 10.79 1.71 3.87
N VAL A 279 10.46 3.00 3.93
CA VAL A 279 11.39 4.09 4.24
C VAL A 279 11.01 4.77 5.54
N GLU A 280 12.03 5.20 6.29
CA GLU A 280 11.87 5.96 7.53
C GLU A 280 11.97 7.45 7.22
N VAL A 281 10.86 8.17 7.33
CA VAL A 281 10.78 9.59 6.97
C VAL A 281 10.73 10.46 8.23
N PRO A 282 11.60 11.47 8.37
CA PRO A 282 11.50 12.40 9.49
C PRO A 282 10.14 13.09 9.56
N GLU A 283 9.59 13.20 10.77
CA GLU A 283 8.25 13.79 11.02
C GLU A 283 8.08 15.18 10.40
N THR A 284 9.17 15.96 10.36
CA THR A 284 9.20 17.31 9.78
C THR A 284 8.75 17.38 8.32
N TYR A 285 8.89 16.30 7.56
CA TYR A 285 8.49 16.25 6.15
C TYR A 285 7.07 15.69 5.95
N VAL A 286 6.47 15.07 6.97
CA VAL A 286 5.21 14.30 6.85
C VAL A 286 4.04 15.16 6.39
N ALA A 287 3.94 16.40 6.88
CA ALA A 287 2.89 17.34 6.50
C ALA A 287 2.91 17.71 5.01
N ASP A 288 4.06 17.60 4.37
CA ASP A 288 4.27 17.91 2.97
C ASP A 288 4.19 16.67 2.07
N LEU A 289 3.93 15.48 2.62
CA LEU A 289 3.85 14.23 1.85
C LEU A 289 2.41 13.84 1.53
N GLY A 290 2.22 13.31 0.33
CA GLY A 290 0.94 12.83 -0.18
C GLY A 290 1.10 11.55 -0.97
N LEU A 291 0.08 10.70 -0.91
CA LEU A 291 0.05 9.45 -1.69
C LEU A 291 0.20 9.74 -3.18
N GLY A 292 0.94 8.88 -3.89
CA GLY A 292 1.24 9.02 -5.31
C GLY A 292 2.48 9.87 -5.63
N MET A 293 3.09 10.53 -4.65
CA MET A 293 4.34 11.27 -4.85
C MET A 293 5.45 10.39 -5.38
N SER A 294 6.23 10.93 -6.33
CA SER A 294 7.36 10.22 -6.92
C SER A 294 8.51 10.06 -5.93
N ALA A 295 9.16 8.91 -6.01
CA ALA A 295 10.33 8.57 -5.23
C ALA A 295 11.39 7.97 -6.13
N GLU A 296 12.63 8.44 -6.00
CA GLU A 296 13.80 7.87 -6.65
C GLU A 296 14.46 6.88 -5.67
N ILE A 297 14.42 5.59 -6.00
CA ILE A 297 14.96 4.50 -5.16
C ILE A 297 16.31 4.09 -5.72
N GLN A 298 17.36 4.16 -4.90
CA GLN A 298 18.68 3.69 -5.24
C GLN A 298 18.94 2.33 -4.61
N VAL A 299 19.13 1.31 -5.45
CA VAL A 299 19.34 -0.08 -5.04
C VAL A 299 20.39 -0.76 -5.93
N GLY A 300 21.42 -1.33 -5.31
CA GLY A 300 22.46 -2.10 -6.02
C GLY A 300 23.24 -1.31 -7.09
N GLY A 301 23.36 0.01 -6.94
CA GLY A 301 24.00 0.89 -7.93
C GLY A 301 23.11 1.30 -9.10
N SER A 302 21.86 0.86 -9.13
CA SER A 302 20.84 1.29 -10.09
C SER A 302 19.80 2.20 -9.45
N THR A 303 19.18 3.06 -10.25
CA THR A 303 18.06 3.90 -9.86
C THR A 303 16.77 3.31 -10.41
N ALA A 304 15.76 3.17 -9.55
CA ALA A 304 14.41 2.77 -9.91
C ALA A 304 13.42 3.86 -9.45
N MET A 305 12.39 4.11 -10.25
CA MET A 305 11.32 5.04 -9.87
C MET A 305 10.24 4.30 -9.08
N GLY A 306 9.65 5.01 -8.12
CA GLY A 306 8.53 4.52 -7.33
C GLY A 306 7.54 5.62 -7.00
N LYS A 307 6.41 5.24 -6.42
CA LYS A 307 5.37 6.13 -5.91
C LYS A 307 5.04 5.79 -4.47
N LEU A 308 4.85 6.82 -3.65
CA LEU A 308 4.42 6.69 -2.27
C LEU A 308 3.03 6.02 -2.24
N SER A 309 2.96 4.78 -1.75
CA SER A 309 1.74 3.97 -1.72
C SER A 309 1.04 4.02 -0.37
N ALA A 310 1.79 4.17 0.71
CA ALA A 310 1.23 4.28 2.06
C ALA A 310 2.10 5.15 2.96
N LEU A 311 1.47 5.77 3.95
CA LEU A 311 2.11 6.56 4.99
C LEU A 311 1.49 6.14 6.33
N SER A 312 2.34 5.75 7.29
CA SER A 312 1.90 5.35 8.62
C SER A 312 1.34 6.56 9.38
N PRO A 313 0.22 6.41 10.11
CA PRO A 313 -0.24 7.46 11.02
C PRO A 313 0.57 7.51 12.32
N GLU A 314 1.37 6.47 12.60
CA GLU A 314 2.15 6.36 13.83
C GLU A 314 3.55 6.96 13.66
N VAL A 315 3.95 7.81 14.63
CA VAL A 315 5.29 8.38 14.74
C VAL A 315 6.08 7.59 15.78
N VAL A 316 7.22 7.03 15.37
CA VAL A 316 8.14 6.30 16.25
C VAL A 316 9.52 6.93 16.13
N LYS A 317 10.08 7.41 17.24
CA LYS A 317 11.42 8.04 17.29
C LYS A 317 11.59 9.20 16.29
N ASN A 318 10.61 10.11 16.23
CA ASN A 318 10.58 11.27 15.32
C ASN A 318 10.59 10.90 13.82
N GLN A 319 10.23 9.67 13.49
CA GLN A 319 10.14 9.16 12.13
C GLN A 319 8.78 8.50 11.91
N VAL A 320 8.32 8.55 10.67
CA VAL A 320 7.11 7.90 10.18
C VAL A 320 7.51 6.90 9.10
N LEU A 321 6.93 5.70 9.16
CA LEU A 321 7.12 4.69 8.14
C LEU A 321 6.28 5.03 6.91
N ALA A 322 6.92 5.07 5.75
CA ALA A 322 6.28 5.22 4.45
C ALA A 322 6.59 4.01 3.58
N ARG A 323 5.64 3.60 2.74
CA ARG A 323 5.85 2.56 1.74
C ARG A 323 5.84 3.15 0.35
N VAL A 324 6.84 2.80 -0.43
CA VAL A 324 6.99 3.20 -1.82
C VAL A 324 6.88 1.96 -2.70
N ARG A 325 5.95 1.98 -3.64
CA ARG A 325 5.79 0.94 -4.65
C ARG A 325 6.59 1.30 -5.90
N PHE A 326 7.28 0.33 -6.49
CA PHE A 326 7.97 0.55 -7.77
C PHE A 326 6.97 0.94 -8.87
N ASP A 327 7.32 1.94 -9.67
CA ASP A 327 6.53 2.40 -10.82
C ASP A 327 7.05 1.68 -12.06
N GLY A 328 6.33 0.66 -12.53
CA GLY A 328 6.73 -0.21 -13.64
C GLY A 328 7.35 -1.54 -13.20
N LYS A 329 8.35 -2.03 -13.96
CA LYS A 329 9.01 -3.31 -13.64
C LYS A 329 9.95 -3.13 -12.45
N GLN A 330 9.72 -3.90 -11.38
CA GLN A 330 10.67 -3.95 -10.26
C GLN A 330 12.06 -4.44 -10.73
N PRO A 331 13.16 -3.91 -10.18
CA PRO A 331 14.50 -4.43 -10.46
C PRO A 331 14.61 -5.94 -10.20
N ASP A 332 15.36 -6.64 -11.03
CA ASP A 332 15.59 -8.07 -10.83
C ASP A 332 16.59 -8.30 -9.68
N GLY A 333 16.43 -9.40 -8.93
CA GLY A 333 17.38 -9.80 -7.88
C GLY A 333 17.24 -9.09 -6.53
N LEU A 334 16.15 -8.36 -6.30
CA LEU A 334 15.84 -7.77 -5.00
C LEU A 334 15.68 -8.85 -3.92
N ARG A 335 16.15 -8.54 -2.70
CA ARG A 335 16.00 -9.41 -1.53
C ARG A 335 15.23 -8.70 -0.43
N GLN A 336 14.42 -9.44 0.31
CA GLN A 336 13.75 -8.90 1.50
C GLN A 336 14.79 -8.42 2.52
N SER A 337 14.48 -7.33 3.21
CA SER A 337 15.35 -6.64 4.17
C SER A 337 16.65 -6.10 3.58
N GLN A 338 16.78 -6.05 2.25
CA GLN A 338 17.88 -5.35 1.58
C GLN A 338 17.77 -3.84 1.84
N ARG A 339 18.86 -3.23 2.28
CA ARG A 339 18.93 -1.78 2.50
C ARG A 339 18.92 -1.03 1.18
N VAL A 340 18.17 0.07 1.16
CA VAL A 340 18.08 0.98 0.02
C VAL A 340 18.03 2.42 0.53
N SER A 341 18.45 3.37 -0.30
CA SER A 341 18.21 4.79 -0.09
C SER A 341 17.14 5.26 -1.06
N ALA A 342 16.25 6.14 -0.62
CA ALA A 342 15.23 6.74 -1.46
C ALA A 342 15.25 8.26 -1.31
N ARG A 343 14.96 8.97 -2.40
CA ARG A 343 14.66 10.39 -2.38
C ARG A 343 13.19 10.57 -2.69
N LEU A 344 12.45 11.10 -1.72
CA LEU A 344 11.05 11.46 -1.91
C LEU A 344 11.00 12.86 -2.54
N LEU A 345 10.39 13.00 -3.72
CA LEU A 345 10.23 14.27 -4.40
C LEU A 345 8.98 14.96 -3.82
N ILE A 346 9.20 16.00 -3.02
CA ILE A 346 8.13 16.68 -2.27
C ILE A 346 7.50 17.80 -3.12
N ASP A 347 8.34 18.69 -3.65
CA ASP A 347 7.89 19.85 -4.43
C ASP A 347 8.88 20.17 -5.55
N GLU A 348 8.36 20.65 -6.68
CA GLU A 348 9.14 21.08 -7.83
C GLU A 348 8.68 22.48 -8.24
N LYS A 349 9.55 23.47 -8.05
CA LYS A 349 9.30 24.84 -8.47
C LYS A 349 10.12 25.19 -9.71
N PRO A 350 9.54 25.13 -10.91
CA PRO A 350 10.25 25.54 -12.12
C PRO A 350 10.46 27.05 -12.17
N ASN A 351 11.52 27.47 -12.86
CA ASN A 351 11.79 28.88 -13.17
C ASN A 351 11.93 29.81 -11.96
N VAL A 352 12.55 29.37 -10.86
CA VAL A 352 12.84 30.23 -9.71
C VAL A 352 14.27 30.78 -9.77
N LEU A 353 14.49 31.97 -9.20
CA LEU A 353 15.84 32.45 -8.92
C LEU A 353 16.37 31.66 -7.72
N MET A 354 17.49 30.98 -7.90
CA MET A 354 18.08 30.13 -6.89
C MET A 354 19.56 30.44 -6.70
N LEU A 355 20.00 30.27 -5.46
CA LEU A 355 21.40 30.40 -5.06
C LEU A 355 21.80 29.13 -4.30
N PRO A 356 23.00 28.58 -4.52
CA PRO A 356 23.49 27.46 -3.73
C PRO A 356 23.41 27.78 -2.24
N ARG A 357 22.97 26.80 -1.43
CA ARG A 357 22.86 26.95 0.01
C ARG A 357 24.23 27.32 0.59
N GLY A 358 24.24 28.33 1.44
CA GLY A 358 25.45 28.91 2.01
C GLY A 358 25.24 29.39 3.44
N SER A 359 26.31 29.89 4.05
CA SER A 359 26.32 30.38 5.45
C SER A 359 25.29 31.49 5.70
N PHE A 360 24.91 32.24 4.66
CA PHE A 360 23.90 33.30 4.74
C PHE A 360 22.50 32.79 5.13
N VAL A 361 22.20 31.50 4.97
CA VAL A 361 20.90 30.91 5.39
C VAL A 361 20.80 30.81 6.91
N GLU A 362 21.91 30.51 7.57
CA GLU A 362 21.99 30.33 9.03
C GLU A 362 22.38 31.64 9.72
N SER A 363 23.21 32.46 9.07
CA SER A 363 23.61 33.79 9.54
C SER A 363 22.45 34.78 9.48
N GLU A 364 22.19 35.48 10.59
CA GLU A 364 21.12 36.49 10.73
C GLU A 364 19.72 36.03 10.24
N GLY A 365 19.47 34.71 10.24
CA GLY A 365 18.22 34.11 9.83
C GLY A 365 17.87 34.30 8.35
N GLY A 366 18.85 34.36 7.45
CA GLY A 366 18.58 34.38 6.00
C GLY A 366 18.19 35.75 5.43
N ARG A 367 18.33 36.82 6.20
CA ARG A 367 17.86 38.16 5.82
C ARG A 367 18.82 38.96 4.95
N TYR A 368 20.09 38.60 4.96
CA TYR A 368 21.14 39.33 4.25
C TYR A 368 22.06 38.37 3.50
N ALA A 369 22.57 38.83 2.35
CA ALA A 369 23.65 38.16 1.64
C ALA A 369 24.68 39.18 1.16
N TYR A 370 25.93 38.75 1.03
CA TYR A 370 27.01 39.59 0.54
C TYR A 370 27.15 39.45 -0.97
N VAL A 371 26.82 40.50 -1.69
CA VAL A 371 26.91 40.56 -3.15
C VAL A 371 28.26 41.16 -3.53
N LEU A 372 29.05 40.43 -4.29
CA LEU A 372 30.36 40.87 -4.76
C LEU A 372 30.19 41.77 -6.00
N ARG A 373 30.59 43.04 -5.87
CA ARG A 373 30.61 44.03 -6.96
C ARG A 373 31.98 44.71 -6.96
N ASP A 374 32.69 44.64 -8.09
CA ASP A 374 33.96 45.34 -8.30
C ASP A 374 35.01 45.11 -7.19
N GLY A 375 35.12 43.88 -6.69
CA GLY A 375 36.05 43.52 -5.62
C GLY A 375 35.59 43.90 -4.21
N VAL A 376 34.35 44.39 -4.04
CA VAL A 376 33.76 44.72 -2.74
C VAL A 376 32.52 43.86 -2.50
N ALA A 377 32.49 43.15 -1.37
CA ALA A 377 31.33 42.42 -0.90
C ALA A 377 30.39 43.38 -0.15
N VAL A 378 29.20 43.62 -0.72
CA VAL A 378 28.19 44.55 -0.18
C VAL A 378 27.06 43.77 0.46
N ARG A 379 26.79 44.07 1.74
CA ARG A 379 25.67 43.49 2.49
C ARG A 379 24.36 43.95 1.88
N THR A 380 23.57 43.00 1.37
CA THR A 380 22.33 43.27 0.63
C THR A 380 21.17 42.56 1.32
N PRO A 381 20.06 43.26 1.64
CA PRO A 381 18.87 42.62 2.19
C PRO A 381 18.22 41.71 1.15
N ILE A 382 17.91 40.48 1.55
CA ILE A 382 17.29 39.47 0.70
C ILE A 382 16.09 38.83 1.38
N LYS A 383 15.20 38.26 0.57
CA LYS A 383 14.08 37.45 1.06
C LYS A 383 14.17 36.06 0.47
N LEU A 384 14.35 35.07 1.34
CA LEU A 384 14.38 33.66 0.96
C LEU A 384 12.97 33.08 0.84
N GLY A 385 12.81 32.12 -0.08
CA GLY A 385 11.61 31.33 -0.28
C GLY A 385 11.83 29.87 0.16
N ALA A 386 11.38 28.93 -0.66
CA ALA A 386 11.61 27.51 -0.43
C ALA A 386 13.11 27.18 -0.36
N THR A 387 13.47 26.24 0.51
CA THR A 387 14.84 25.79 0.72
C THR A 387 14.94 24.30 0.41
N SER A 388 15.94 23.91 -0.37
CA SER A 388 16.33 22.51 -0.57
C SER A 388 17.66 22.21 0.11
N VAL A 389 18.14 20.97 -0.02
CA VAL A 389 19.46 20.56 0.49
C VAL A 389 20.59 21.36 -0.18
N ASN A 390 20.46 21.63 -1.48
CA ASN A 390 21.55 22.19 -2.29
C ASN A 390 21.39 23.68 -2.61
N ALA A 391 20.15 24.20 -2.64
CA ALA A 391 19.86 25.57 -3.08
C ALA A 391 18.70 26.19 -2.30
N VAL A 392 18.61 27.52 -2.36
CA VAL A 392 17.51 28.30 -1.79
C VAL A 392 16.89 29.18 -2.84
N GLU A 393 15.56 29.30 -2.80
CA GLU A 393 14.78 30.23 -3.62
C GLU A 393 15.01 31.67 -3.12
N ILE A 394 15.27 32.59 -4.05
CA ILE A 394 15.38 34.02 -3.78
C ILE A 394 14.13 34.72 -4.30
N LEU A 395 13.32 35.25 -3.38
CA LEU A 395 12.09 36.00 -3.71
C LEU A 395 12.39 37.45 -4.06
N SER A 396 13.36 38.09 -3.39
CA SER A 396 13.76 39.47 -3.65
C SER A 396 15.17 39.79 -3.15
N GLY A 397 15.77 40.84 -3.70
CA GLY A 397 17.06 41.41 -3.25
C GLY A 397 18.24 41.09 -4.17
N LEU A 398 18.14 40.03 -4.98
CA LEU A 398 19.17 39.61 -5.94
C LEU A 398 18.59 39.46 -7.35
N LYS A 399 19.46 39.59 -8.35
CA LYS A 399 19.14 39.40 -9.77
C LYS A 399 19.93 38.21 -10.33
N GLN A 400 19.44 37.66 -11.44
CA GLN A 400 20.16 36.62 -12.16
C GLN A 400 21.54 37.13 -12.59
N GLY A 401 22.58 36.33 -12.33
CA GLY A 401 23.98 36.67 -12.61
C GLY A 401 24.69 37.45 -11.50
N ASP A 402 24.01 37.83 -10.42
CA ASP A 402 24.68 38.42 -9.25
C ASP A 402 25.64 37.39 -8.62
N LYS A 403 26.86 37.84 -8.29
CA LYS A 403 27.87 37.04 -7.58
C LYS A 403 27.68 37.19 -6.08
N VAL A 404 27.41 36.09 -5.38
CA VAL A 404 27.12 36.10 -3.95
C VAL A 404 28.12 35.24 -3.20
N VAL A 405 28.61 35.75 -2.07
CA VAL A 405 29.49 35.01 -1.16
C VAL A 405 28.62 34.02 -0.37
N VAL A 406 28.79 32.73 -0.65
CA VAL A 406 28.02 31.63 -0.05
C VAL A 406 28.76 30.92 1.09
N ALA A 407 30.07 31.15 1.28
CA ALA A 407 30.82 30.69 2.44
C ALA A 407 32.00 31.62 2.76
N GLY A 408 32.44 31.63 4.02
CA GLY A 408 33.56 32.46 4.51
C GLY A 408 33.16 33.83 5.08
N THR A 409 31.85 34.08 5.24
CA THR A 409 31.30 35.36 5.73
C THR A 409 31.45 35.58 7.24
N GLU A 410 31.93 34.60 8.00
CA GLU A 410 32.10 34.69 9.46
C GLU A 410 33.02 35.85 9.88
N THR A 411 34.02 36.14 9.05
CA THR A 411 35.02 37.19 9.27
C THR A 411 34.51 38.60 8.91
N PHE A 412 33.28 38.73 8.43
CA PHE A 412 32.75 40.01 7.95
C PHE A 412 32.09 40.84 9.07
N GLU A 413 31.84 40.25 10.24
CA GLU A 413 31.32 40.93 11.45
C GLU A 413 30.10 41.86 11.18
N ASN A 414 29.20 41.46 10.28
CA ASN A 414 28.03 42.24 9.84
C ASN A 414 28.35 43.61 9.23
N ALA A 415 29.58 43.84 8.76
CA ALA A 415 29.98 45.05 8.06
C ALA A 415 29.16 45.26 6.78
N ASP A 416 28.76 46.51 6.50
CA ASP A 416 27.97 46.80 5.30
C ASP A 416 28.77 46.62 4.00
N ARG A 417 30.09 46.80 4.06
CA ARG A 417 31.01 46.67 2.91
C ARG A 417 32.34 46.06 3.34
N VAL A 418 32.77 45.01 2.66
CA VAL A 418 34.05 44.32 2.91
C VAL A 418 34.87 44.30 1.61
N SER A 419 36.12 44.74 1.68
CA SER A 419 37.02 44.67 0.53
C SER A 419 37.51 43.25 0.34
N VAL A 420 37.37 42.71 -0.86
CA VAL A 420 37.83 41.38 -1.23
C VAL A 420 39.08 41.52 -2.08
N ASN A 421 40.23 41.27 -1.46
CA ASN A 421 41.51 41.36 -2.14
C ASN A 421 41.78 40.03 -2.86
N GLN A 422 42.15 40.08 -4.13
CA GLN A 422 42.45 38.89 -4.92
C GLN A 422 43.73 38.20 -4.46
#